data_AF-A0A2A9GJL6-F1
#
_entry.id   AF-A0A2A9GJL6-F1
#
_cell.length_a   1.000
_cell.length_b   1.000
_cell.length_c   1.000
_cell.angle_alpha   90.00
_cell.angle_beta   90.00
_cell.angle_gamma   90.00
#
_symmetry.space_group_name_H-M   'P 1'
#
loop_
_entity.id
_entity.type
_entity.pdbx_description
1 polymer ?
#
loop_
_entity_poly.entity_id
_entity_poly.type
_entity_poly.pdbx_seq_one_letter_code
_entity_poly.pdbx_strand_id
1 'polypeptide(L)' 'MLTRLLFAASALGALGYLINQRRHASSSEVRPAGPSQMRNPPRQWDQVDEEMDESFPASDPPANY' A
#
# COMPACT_ATOMS: atom_id res chain seq x y z
N MET A 1 -21.22 -38.94 -19.64
CA MET A 1 -21.72 -38.18 -18.46
C MET A 1 -20.59 -37.61 -17.58
N LEU A 2 -19.39 -38.21 -17.55
CA LEU A 2 -18.28 -37.81 -16.68
C LEU A 2 -17.51 -36.54 -17.14
N THR A 3 -17.56 -36.19 -18.43
CA THR A 3 -16.84 -35.03 -19.00
C THR A 3 -17.52 -33.68 -18.77
N ARG A 4 -18.77 -33.65 -18.30
CA ARG A 4 -19.50 -32.40 -17.99
C ARG A 4 -19.23 -31.88 -16.57
N LEU A 5 -18.75 -32.74 -15.67
CA LEU A 5 -18.42 -32.38 -14.28
C LEU A 5 -17.06 -31.68 -14.14
N LEU A 6 -16.12 -31.92 -15.06
CA LEU A 6 -14.79 -31.29 -15.04
C LEU A 6 -14.81 -29.81 -15.47
N PHE A 7 -15.85 -29.34 -16.16
CA PHE A 7 -15.99 -27.92 -16.56
C PHE A 7 -16.58 -27.01 -15.47
N ALA A 8 -17.23 -27.57 -14.44
CA ALA A 8 -17.82 -26.77 -13.37
C ALA A 8 -16.77 -26.26 -12.37
N ALA A 9 -15.67 -26.99 -12.17
CA ALA A 9 -14.60 -26.64 -11.23
C ALA A 9 -13.71 -25.48 -11.74
N SER A 10 -13.50 -25.38 -13.06
CA SER A 10 -12.65 -24.33 -13.65
C SER A 10 -13.32 -22.95 -13.63
N ALA A 11 -14.64 -22.87 -13.82
CA ALA A 11 -15.37 -21.61 -13.82
C ALA A 11 -15.41 -20.94 -12.43
N LEU A 12 -15.62 -21.72 -11.36
CA LEU A 12 -15.59 -21.24 -9.98
C LEU A 12 -14.18 -20.82 -9.55
N GLY A 13 -13.15 -21.59 -9.92
CA GLY A 13 -11.75 -21.24 -9.68
C GLY A 13 -11.33 -19.95 -10.40
N ALA A 14 -11.71 -19.80 -11.68
CA ALA A 14 -11.41 -18.60 -12.47
C ALA A 14 -12.14 -17.36 -11.95
N LEU A 15 -13.42 -17.49 -11.55
CA LEU A 15 -14.18 -16.40 -10.96
C LEU A 15 -13.60 -15.97 -9.60
N GLY A 16 -13.22 -16.94 -8.75
CA GLY A 16 -12.55 -16.67 -7.48
C GLY A 16 -11.19 -15.98 -7.66
N TYR A 17 -10.39 -16.43 -8.64
CA TYR A 17 -9.10 -15.82 -8.99
C TYR A 17 -9.27 -14.37 -9.46
N LEU A 18 -10.26 -14.07 -10.30
CA LEU A 18 -10.56 -12.71 -10.77
C LEU A 18 -11.05 -11.79 -9.65
N ILE A 19 -11.86 -12.30 -8.71
CA ILE A 19 -12.33 -11.54 -7.55
C ILE A 19 -11.19 -11.23 -6.57
N ASN A 20 -10.26 -12.18 -6.37
CA ASN A 20 -9.13 -12.02 -5.44
C ASN A 20 -8.09 -10.99 -5.91
N GLN A 21 -7.89 -10.86 -7.23
CA GLN A 21 -6.97 -9.85 -7.79
C GLN A 21 -7.37 -8.41 -7.45
N ARG A 22 -8.67 -8.13 -7.25
CA ARG A 22 -9.16 -6.79 -6.89
C ARG A 22 -8.86 -6.39 -5.45
N ARG A 23 -8.41 -7.32 -4.59
CA ARG A 23 -8.13 -7.05 -3.17
C ARG A 23 -6.69 -6.62 -2.90
N HIS A 24 -5.79 -6.72 -3.87
CA HIS A 24 -4.35 -6.51 -3.68
C HIS A 24 -3.84 -5.09 -4.00
N ALA A 25 -4.72 -4.12 -4.16
CA ALA A 25 -4.34 -2.72 -4.32
C ALA A 25 -4.96 -1.86 -3.22
N SER A 26 -4.62 -2.13 -1.96
CA SER A 26 -4.80 -1.12 -0.91
C SER A 26 -3.60 -0.16 -0.97
N SER A 27 -3.65 0.82 -1.88
CA SER A 27 -2.81 2.00 -1.74
C SER A 27 -3.35 2.75 -0.52
N SER A 28 -2.81 2.47 0.67
CA SER A 28 -3.11 3.32 1.83
C SER A 28 -2.76 4.74 1.46
N GLU A 29 -3.70 5.66 1.67
CA GLU A 29 -3.47 7.08 1.46
C GLU A 29 -2.31 7.52 2.36
N VAL A 30 -1.23 7.98 1.75
CA VAL A 30 -0.04 8.49 2.45
C VAL A 30 -0.28 9.98 2.69
N ARG A 31 -0.18 10.41 3.94
CA ARG A 31 -0.31 11.83 4.29
C ARG A 31 0.89 12.63 3.76
N PRO A 32 0.74 13.95 3.51
CA PRO A 32 1.89 14.82 3.29
C PRO A 32 2.83 14.83 4.51
N ALA A 33 4.11 15.11 4.27
CA ALA A 33 5.10 15.32 5.30
C ALA A 33 4.92 16.68 6.01
N GLY A 34 5.54 16.81 7.18
CA GLY A 34 5.70 18.08 7.87
C GLY A 34 4.88 18.24 9.16
N PRO A 35 5.28 19.20 10.03
CA PRO A 35 4.69 19.35 11.37
C PRO A 35 3.23 19.81 11.32
N SER A 36 2.81 20.48 10.24
CA SER A 36 1.41 20.89 10.04
C SER A 36 0.44 19.71 9.92
N GLN A 37 0.95 18.54 9.52
CA GLN A 37 0.18 17.30 9.38
C GLN A 37 0.19 16.47 10.67
N MET A 38 0.84 16.95 11.73
CA MET A 38 0.92 16.28 13.02
C MET A 38 -0.12 16.80 14.00
N ARG A 39 -0.77 15.90 14.74
CA ARG A 39 -1.66 16.29 15.85
C ARG A 39 -0.92 17.05 16.96
N ASN A 40 0.32 16.65 17.23
CA ASN A 40 1.18 17.22 18.28
C ASN A 40 2.58 17.45 17.69
N PRO A 41 2.79 18.55 16.94
CA PRO A 41 4.08 18.80 16.32
C PRO A 41 5.17 19.11 17.36
N PRO A 42 6.44 18.76 17.08
CA PRO A 42 7.56 19.17 17.90
C PRO A 42 7.75 20.70 17.83
N ARG A 43 8.39 21.28 18.85
CA ARG A 43 8.69 22.73 18.88
C ARG A 43 9.74 23.15 17.85
N GLN A 44 10.63 22.23 17.51
CA GLN A 44 11.67 22.39 16.52
C GLN A 44 11.45 21.33 15.45
N TRP A 45 11.72 21.70 14.21
CA TRP A 45 11.63 20.84 13.04
C TRP A 45 12.78 21.22 12.13
N ASP A 46 13.67 20.28 11.87
CA ASP A 46 14.80 20.50 10.98
C ASP A 46 14.67 19.70 9.69
N GLN A 47 15.68 19.81 8.84
CA GLN A 47 15.68 19.16 7.54
C GLN A 47 15.78 17.63 7.65
N VAL A 48 16.43 17.11 8.70
CA VAL A 48 16.52 15.67 8.93
C VAL A 48 15.14 15.14 9.32
N ASP A 49 14.38 15.89 10.14
CA ASP A 49 13.00 15.53 10.49
C ASP A 49 12.09 15.45 9.24
N GLU A 50 12.19 16.43 8.34
CA GLU A 50 11.42 16.47 7.08
C GLU A 50 11.72 15.26 6.20
N GLU A 51 12.99 15.02 5.94
CA GLU A 51 13.47 13.93 5.08
C GLU A 51 13.08 12.55 5.63
N MET A 52 13.11 12.40 6.95
CA MET A 52 12.66 11.19 7.61
C MET A 52 11.15 11.02 7.49
N ASP A 53 10.35 12.10 7.56
CA ASP A 53 8.89 12.03 7.39
C ASP A 53 8.50 11.69 5.93
N GLU A 54 9.20 12.28 4.96
CA GLU A 54 9.00 12.00 3.52
C GLU A 54 9.35 10.58 3.11
N SER A 55 10.23 9.91 3.87
CA SER A 55 10.52 8.50 3.61
C SER A 55 9.29 7.61 3.81
N PHE A 56 8.29 7.99 4.61
CA PHE A 56 7.15 7.09 4.82
C PHE A 56 6.22 6.98 3.59
N PRO A 57 5.79 5.76 3.19
CA PRO A 57 5.96 4.47 3.86
C PRO A 57 7.21 3.67 3.44
N ALA A 58 8.00 4.16 2.48
CA ALA A 58 9.19 3.49 1.96
C ALA A 58 10.45 3.86 2.77
N SER A 59 10.90 2.98 3.66
CA SER A 59 12.01 3.22 4.61
C SER A 59 13.43 3.44 4.01
N ASP A 60 13.55 3.93 2.78
CA ASP A 60 14.83 4.32 2.19
C ASP A 60 15.35 5.61 2.85
N PRO A 61 16.64 5.68 3.24
CA PRO A 61 17.21 6.89 3.82
C PRO A 61 17.30 8.02 2.78
N PRO A 62 17.21 9.28 3.20
CA PRO A 62 17.40 10.42 2.31
C PRO A 62 18.78 10.41 1.66
N ALA A 63 18.83 10.59 0.34
CA ALA A 63 20.05 10.57 -0.45
C ALA A 63 20.58 12.00 -0.68
N ASN A 64 21.27 12.56 0.32
CA ASN A 64 21.83 13.92 0.29
C ASN A 64 23.37 13.97 0.20
N TYR A 65 23.97 13.13 -0.65
CA TYR A 65 25.42 13.07 -0.84
C TYR A 65 25.97 14.16 -1.77
#